data_AF-A0A1M6SH51-F1
#
_entry.id   AF-A0A1M6SH51-F1
#
_cell.length_a   1.000
_cell.length_b   1.000
_cell.length_c   1.000
_cell.angle_alpha   90.00
_cell.angle_beta   90.00
_cell.angle_gamma   90.00
#
_symmetry.space_group_name_H-M   'P 1'
#
loop_
_entity.id
_entity.type
_entity.pdbx_description
1 polymer ?
#
loop_
_entity_poly.entity_id
_entity_poly.type
_entity_poly.pdbx_seq_one_letter_code
_entity_poly.pdbx_strand_id
1 'polypeptide(L)'
;MSKGFFHTTGECIFSPPLGSGGGIVRRDGRTTEWWMILLCDAEIGSYMREMYRRATHGVHKLNEPLWGTHVSVIRDERPSVMEYWMSLEGKEVSLSYSNHIELHAGYAVVEVRCDPILDYREKLGLAREPEWPLHMTIGNLK
;
A
#
# COMPACT_ATOMS: atom_id res chain seq x y z
N MET A 1 19.86 -13.04 2.49
CA MET A 1 20.16 -11.60 2.59
C MET A 1 19.68 -11.11 3.94
N SER A 2 20.44 -10.29 4.66
CA SER A 2 19.96 -9.65 5.88
C SER A 2 18.82 -8.68 5.55
N LYS A 3 17.81 -8.60 6.42
CA LYS A 3 16.71 -7.64 6.28
C LYS A 3 17.25 -6.23 6.48
N GLY A 4 17.27 -5.44 5.41
CA GLY A 4 17.65 -4.02 5.42
C GLY A 4 16.43 -3.13 5.17
N PHE A 5 16.48 -1.91 5.68
CA PHE A 5 15.45 -0.89 5.46
C PHE A 5 15.96 0.22 4.55
N PHE A 6 15.10 0.64 3.63
CA PHE A 6 15.36 1.66 2.61
C PHE A 6 14.31 2.74 2.71
N HIS A 7 14.65 3.97 2.33
CA HIS A 7 13.77 5.12 2.44
C HIS A 7 13.14 5.45 1.09
N THR A 8 11.89 5.92 1.12
CA THR A 8 11.17 6.45 -0.05
C THR A 8 10.06 7.40 0.42
N THR A 9 9.32 7.96 -0.53
CA THR A 9 8.09 8.70 -0.29
C THR A 9 6.90 7.93 -0.87
N GLY A 10 5.71 8.25 -0.37
CA GLY A 10 4.46 7.82 -0.99
C GLY A 10 3.44 8.95 -0.98
N GLU A 11 2.74 9.13 -2.08
CA GLU A 11 1.66 10.10 -2.24
C GLU A 11 0.37 9.56 -1.61
N CYS A 12 -0.27 10.37 -0.78
CA CYS A 12 -1.53 10.03 -0.13
C CYS A 12 -2.71 10.11 -1.11
N ILE A 13 -3.30 8.96 -1.44
CA ILE A 13 -4.47 8.87 -2.32
C ILE A 13 -5.66 8.35 -1.52
N PHE A 14 -6.74 9.13 -1.49
CA PHE A 14 -7.99 8.75 -0.84
C PHE A 14 -8.98 8.25 -1.88
N SER A 15 -9.83 7.31 -1.48
CA SER A 15 -10.81 6.68 -2.39
C SER A 15 -10.22 6.24 -3.73
N PRO A 16 -9.09 5.49 -3.75
CA PRO A 16 -8.37 5.20 -4.97
C PRO A 16 -9.28 4.51 -6.01
N PRO A 17 -9.24 4.94 -7.28
CA PRO A 17 -10.09 4.40 -8.33
C PRO A 17 -9.68 2.96 -8.70
N LEU A 18 -10.63 2.14 -9.12
CA LEU A 18 -10.41 0.72 -9.46
C LEU A 18 -9.99 0.49 -10.92
N GLY A 19 -9.66 1.55 -11.65
CA GLY A 19 -9.25 1.51 -13.04
C GLY A 19 -9.24 2.90 -13.69
N SER A 20 -8.92 2.95 -14.98
CA SER A 20 -8.79 4.21 -15.74
C SER A 20 -10.08 5.03 -15.84
N GLY A 21 -11.24 4.41 -15.64
CA GLY A 21 -12.54 5.07 -15.65
C GLY A 21 -12.91 5.81 -14.36
N GLY A 22 -12.03 5.84 -13.34
CA GLY A 22 -12.26 6.61 -12.11
C GLY A 22 -13.31 6.03 -11.15
N GLY A 23 -13.89 4.86 -11.45
CA GLY A 23 -14.91 4.24 -10.62
C GLY A 23 -14.37 3.70 -9.29
N ILE A 24 -15.11 3.92 -8.20
CA ILE A 24 -14.78 3.41 -6.85
C ILE A 24 -15.59 2.16 -6.46
N VAL A 25 -16.57 1.78 -7.27
CA VAL A 25 -17.47 0.64 -7.00
C VAL A 25 -16.81 -0.66 -7.48
N ARG A 26 -16.65 -1.59 -6.54
CA ARG A 26 -16.07 -2.91 -6.74
C ARG A 26 -17.07 -3.87 -7.34
N ARG A 27 -16.57 -4.97 -7.92
CA ARG A 27 -17.41 -6.05 -8.49
C ARG A 27 -18.35 -6.70 -7.47
N ASP A 28 -17.99 -6.66 -6.19
CA ASP A 28 -18.80 -7.18 -5.07
C ASP A 28 -19.79 -6.15 -4.50
N GLY A 29 -19.97 -5.00 -5.16
CA GLY A 29 -20.87 -3.93 -4.74
C GLY A 29 -20.34 -3.02 -3.62
N ARG A 30 -19.18 -3.32 -3.03
CA ARG A 30 -18.49 -2.46 -2.06
C ARG A 30 -17.78 -1.29 -2.76
N THR A 31 -17.31 -0.31 -2.00
CA THR A 31 -16.60 0.86 -2.56
C THR A 31 -15.19 1.01 -1.99
N THR A 32 -14.38 1.87 -2.61
CA THR A 32 -13.13 2.35 -2.03
C THR A 32 -13.30 3.66 -1.24
N GLU A 33 -14.53 4.12 -0.97
CA GLU A 33 -14.82 5.42 -0.32
C GLU A 33 -14.04 5.64 0.99
N TRP A 34 -13.87 4.59 1.80
CA TRP A 34 -13.15 4.64 3.07
C TRP A 34 -11.78 3.97 3.00
N TRP A 35 -11.11 4.15 1.85
CA TRP A 35 -9.77 3.63 1.62
C TRP A 35 -8.79 4.79 1.47
N MET A 36 -7.58 4.54 1.97
CA MET A 36 -6.44 5.42 1.78
C MET A 36 -5.21 4.56 1.50
N ILE A 37 -4.48 4.90 0.45
CA ILE A 37 -3.19 4.28 0.11
C ILE A 37 -2.08 5.33 0.08
N LEU A 38 -0.85 4.88 0.28
CA LEU A 38 0.34 5.61 -0.15
C LEU A 38 0.78 5.03 -1.50
N LEU A 39 0.63 5.80 -2.57
CA LEU A 39 1.15 5.45 -3.90
C LEU A 39 2.67 5.70 -3.89
N CYS A 40 3.44 4.63 -4.00
CA CYS A 40 4.91 4.66 -3.93
C CYS A 40 5.51 4.61 -5.34
N ASP A 41 6.81 4.89 -5.43
CA ASP A 41 7.56 4.80 -6.68
C ASP A 41 7.39 3.42 -7.36
N ALA A 42 6.94 3.45 -8.62
CA ALA A 42 6.72 2.27 -9.44
C ALA A 42 8.01 1.45 -9.64
N GLU A 43 9.18 2.10 -9.67
CA GLU A 43 10.46 1.45 -9.86
C GLU A 43 10.83 0.54 -8.69
N ILE A 44 10.39 0.84 -7.47
CA ILE A 44 10.57 -0.05 -6.31
C ILE A 44 9.87 -1.39 -6.56
N GLY A 45 8.62 -1.34 -7.00
CA GLY A 45 7.85 -2.53 -7.33
C GLY A 45 8.46 -3.30 -8.51
N SER A 46 8.87 -2.59 -9.57
CA SER A 46 9.54 -3.17 -10.73
C SER A 46 10.80 -3.94 -10.32
N TYR A 47 11.69 -3.28 -9.56
CA TYR A 47 12.92 -3.87 -9.04
C TYR A 47 12.66 -5.09 -8.16
N MET A 48 11.75 -4.98 -7.19
CA MET A 48 11.45 -6.08 -6.27
C MET A 48 10.79 -7.28 -6.97
N ARG A 49 9.92 -7.05 -7.95
CA ARG A 49 9.33 -8.13 -8.77
C ARG A 49 10.41 -8.86 -9.58
N GLU A 50 11.38 -8.13 -10.13
CA GLU A 50 12.51 -8.75 -10.83
C GLU A 50 13.43 -9.52 -9.87
N MET A 51 13.70 -9.00 -8.67
CA MET A 51 14.43 -9.74 -7.63
C MET A 51 13.71 -11.04 -7.27
N TYR A 52 12.39 -10.99 -7.07
CA TYR A 52 11.58 -12.18 -6.79
C TYR A 52 11.63 -13.19 -7.93
N ARG A 53 11.51 -12.74 -9.19
CA ARG A 53 11.63 -13.61 -10.36
C ARG A 53 13.00 -14.29 -10.39
N ARG A 54 14.08 -13.57 -10.10
CA ARG A 54 15.44 -14.15 -10.04
C ARG A 54 15.60 -15.14 -8.90
N ALA A 55 15.09 -14.80 -7.72
CA ALA A 55 15.14 -15.67 -6.53
C ALA A 55 14.35 -16.97 -6.73
N THR A 56 13.31 -16.96 -7.57
CA THR A 56 12.52 -18.14 -7.93
C THR A 56 12.98 -18.80 -9.23
N HIS A 57 14.19 -18.50 -9.71
CA HIS A 57 14.76 -19.02 -10.96
C HIS A 57 13.84 -18.83 -12.20
N GLY A 58 12.99 -17.81 -12.19
CA GLY A 58 12.05 -17.49 -13.25
C GLY A 58 10.78 -18.33 -13.28
N VAL A 59 10.58 -19.25 -12.33
CA VAL A 59 9.38 -20.10 -12.26
C VAL A 59 8.14 -19.31 -11.86
N HIS A 60 8.31 -18.29 -11.02
CA HIS A 60 7.22 -17.43 -10.59
C HIS A 60 7.43 -15.99 -11.06
N LYS A 61 6.40 -15.43 -11.69
CA LYS A 61 6.34 -14.01 -12.07
C LYS A 61 5.19 -13.37 -11.31
N LEU A 62 5.48 -12.23 -10.69
CA LEU A 62 4.47 -11.41 -10.04
C LEU A 62 3.85 -10.45 -11.05
N ASN A 63 2.52 -10.33 -11.00
CA ASN A 63 1.77 -9.31 -11.71
C ASN A 63 1.79 -8.00 -10.93
N GLU A 64 1.71 -6.89 -11.65
CA GLU A 64 1.61 -5.56 -11.05
C GLU A 64 0.27 -5.43 -10.30
N PRO A 65 0.25 -4.89 -9.07
CA PRO A 65 -0.99 -4.65 -8.35
C PRO A 65 -1.83 -3.55 -9.02
N LEU A 66 -3.13 -3.54 -8.74
CA LEU A 66 -4.12 -2.65 -9.38
C LEU A 66 -3.74 -1.16 -9.32
N TRP A 67 -3.24 -0.69 -8.18
CA TRP A 67 -2.86 0.69 -7.95
C TRP A 67 -1.36 0.96 -8.14
N GLY A 68 -0.63 0.02 -8.75
CA GLY A 68 0.84 0.08 -8.75
C GLY A 68 1.41 -0.16 -7.34
N THR A 69 2.71 0.09 -7.16
CA THR A 69 3.40 -0.11 -5.88
C THR A 69 2.77 0.78 -4.80
N HIS A 70 2.19 0.20 -3.75
CA HIS A 70 1.44 0.99 -2.76
C HIS A 70 1.45 0.38 -1.36
N VAL A 71 1.17 1.21 -0.36
CA VAL A 71 0.87 0.80 1.01
C VAL A 71 -0.60 1.04 1.27
N SER A 72 -1.35 0.03 1.71
CA SER A 72 -2.70 0.23 2.21
C SER A 72 -2.65 0.77 3.63
N VAL A 73 -3.15 1.99 3.85
CA VAL A 73 -3.14 2.64 5.17
C VAL A 73 -4.48 2.46 5.87
N ILE A 74 -5.59 2.66 5.15
CA ILE A 74 -6.96 2.55 5.65
C ILE A 74 -7.72 1.68 4.66
N ARG A 75 -8.47 0.70 5.17
CA ARG A 75 -9.18 -0.27 4.32
C ARG A 75 -10.59 -0.49 4.83
N ASP A 76 -11.55 0.23 4.24
CA ASP A 76 -12.97 0.11 4.58
C ASP A 76 -13.26 0.48 6.05
N GLU A 77 -12.45 1.37 6.62
CA GLU A 77 -12.59 1.87 7.99
C GLU A 77 -13.04 3.33 7.93
N ARG A 78 -14.30 3.59 8.26
CA ARG A 78 -14.84 4.96 8.27
C ARG A 78 -14.24 5.76 9.44
N PRO A 79 -13.59 6.92 9.18
CA PRO A 79 -13.12 7.82 10.23
C PRO A 79 -14.26 8.28 11.15
N SER A 80 -14.00 8.38 12.45
CA SER A 80 -14.93 9.03 13.38
C SER A 80 -14.73 10.55 13.41
N VAL A 81 -13.53 11.03 13.05
CA VAL A 81 -13.18 12.45 13.00
C VAL A 81 -13.07 12.91 11.54
N MET A 82 -14.23 13.21 10.95
CA MET A 82 -14.36 13.53 9.53
C MET A 82 -13.69 14.83 9.10
N GLU A 83 -13.44 15.77 10.02
CA GLU A 83 -12.76 17.04 9.72
C GLU A 83 -11.34 16.87 9.17
N TYR A 84 -10.66 15.77 9.52
CA TYR A 84 -9.33 15.47 9.01
C TYR A 84 -9.35 14.58 7.76
N TRP A 85 -10.50 14.01 7.38
CA TRP A 85 -10.57 13.14 6.20
C TRP A 85 -10.13 13.88 4.94
N MET A 86 -9.29 13.24 4.11
CA MET A 86 -8.66 13.82 2.92
C MET A 86 -7.76 15.04 3.15
N SER A 87 -7.44 15.41 4.40
CA SER A 87 -6.54 16.56 4.67
C SER A 87 -5.10 16.36 4.20
N LEU A 88 -4.73 15.13 3.84
CA LEU A 88 -3.45 14.76 3.23
C LEU A 88 -3.52 14.43 1.74
N GLU A 89 -4.66 14.57 1.06
CA GLU A 89 -4.79 14.24 -0.37
C GLU A 89 -3.68 14.88 -1.22
N GLY A 90 -3.01 14.08 -2.05
CA GLY A 90 -1.92 14.51 -2.93
C GLY A 90 -0.61 14.88 -2.22
N LYS A 91 -0.52 14.74 -0.88
CA LYS A 91 0.71 15.03 -0.14
C LYS A 91 1.61 13.80 -0.07
N GLU A 92 2.91 14.04 -0.14
CA GLU A 92 3.92 13.01 0.07
C GLU A 92 4.24 12.80 1.55
N VAL A 93 4.46 11.54 1.95
CA VAL A 93 4.91 11.17 3.28
C VAL A 93 6.16 10.28 3.15
N SER A 94 7.17 10.55 3.96
CA SER A 94 8.39 9.72 4.04
C SER A 94 8.10 8.41 4.78
N LEU A 95 8.59 7.30 4.22
CA LEU A 95 8.44 5.97 4.82
C LEU A 95 9.72 5.14 4.60
N SER A 96 9.87 4.11 5.42
CA SER A 96 10.91 3.09 5.24
C SER A 96 10.28 1.75 4.89
N TYR A 97 10.93 0.98 4.02
CA TYR A 97 10.47 -0.35 3.63
C TYR A 97 11.61 -1.37 3.68
N SER A 98 11.28 -2.63 3.94
CA SER A 98 12.26 -3.70 3.96
C SER A 98 12.54 -4.26 2.56
N ASN A 99 13.71 -4.88 2.35
CA ASN A 99 13.99 -5.68 1.15
C ASN A 99 13.55 -7.15 1.25
N HIS A 100 12.81 -7.52 2.29
CA HIS A 100 12.37 -8.90 2.49
C HIS A 100 10.96 -9.08 1.95
N ILE A 101 10.84 -9.86 0.87
CA ILE A 101 9.55 -10.15 0.23
C ILE A 101 8.87 -11.30 0.95
N GLU A 102 7.67 -11.03 1.46
CA GLU A 102 6.79 -11.99 2.08
C GLU A 102 5.58 -12.26 1.16
N LEU A 103 5.10 -13.51 1.16
CA LEU A 103 3.89 -13.89 0.44
C LEU A 103 2.74 -14.04 1.43
N HIS A 104 1.67 -13.30 1.20
CA HIS A 104 0.46 -13.37 2.02
C HIS A 104 -0.78 -13.38 1.13
N ALA A 105 -1.60 -14.43 1.25
CA ALA A 105 -2.86 -14.59 0.50
C ALA A 105 -2.72 -14.34 -1.03
N GLY A 106 -1.59 -14.75 -1.63
CA GLY A 106 -1.30 -14.57 -3.05
C GLY A 106 -0.76 -13.18 -3.44
N TYR A 107 -0.47 -12.31 -2.47
CA TYR A 107 0.20 -11.03 -2.67
C TYR A 107 1.64 -11.10 -2.20
N ALA A 108 2.54 -10.47 -2.94
CA ALA A 108 3.92 -10.24 -2.55
C ALA A 108 4.03 -8.85 -1.93
N VAL A 109 4.52 -8.80 -0.70
CA VAL A 109 4.59 -7.58 0.10
C VAL A 109 5.94 -7.44 0.80
N VAL A 110 6.27 -6.22 1.22
CA VAL A 110 7.42 -5.95 2.10
C VAL A 110 6.97 -5.12 3.30
N GLU A 111 7.57 -5.33 4.48
CA GLU A 111 7.29 -4.53 5.68
C GLU A 111 7.53 -3.04 5.43
N VAL A 112 6.66 -2.18 5.98
CA VAL A 112 6.77 -0.72 5.97
C VAL A 112 6.72 -0.15 7.38
N ARG A 113 7.50 0.92 7.59
CA ARG A 113 7.47 1.77 8.79
C ARG A 113 7.19 3.20 8.38
N CYS A 114 6.17 3.81 8.99
CA CYS A 114 5.74 5.15 8.67
C CYS A 114 4.97 5.76 9.85
N ASP A 115 5.67 6.24 10.88
CA ASP A 115 5.02 6.86 12.04
C ASP A 115 4.08 8.02 11.68
N PRO A 116 4.42 8.93 10.74
CA PRO A 116 3.53 10.04 10.40
C PRO A 116 2.16 9.59 9.88
N ILE A 117 2.08 8.45 9.18
CA ILE A 117 0.80 7.94 8.67
C ILE A 117 -0.01 7.19 9.74
N LEU A 118 0.68 6.57 10.70
CA LEU A 118 0.05 5.96 11.87
C LEU A 118 -0.50 7.04 12.80
N ASP A 119 0.23 8.13 13.03
CA ASP A 119 -0.28 9.32 13.75
C ASP A 119 -1.52 9.89 13.06
N TYR A 120 -1.55 9.89 11.73
CA TYR A 120 -2.70 10.34 10.96
C TYR A 120 -3.93 9.44 11.14
N ARG A 121 -3.75 8.11 11.24
CA ARG A 121 -4.85 7.19 11.58
C ARG A 121 -5.49 7.55 12.93
N GLU A 122 -4.69 7.85 13.94
CA GLU A 122 -5.21 8.28 15.26
C GLU A 122 -5.95 9.62 15.18
N LYS A 123 -5.45 10.59 14.39
CA LYS A 123 -6.15 11.86 14.16
C LYS A 123 -7.53 11.66 13.53
N LEU A 124 -7.69 10.65 12.69
CA LEU A 124 -8.97 10.26 12.11
C LEU A 124 -9.90 9.53 13.09
N GLY A 125 -9.43 9.23 14.30
CA GLY A 125 -10.12 8.45 15.32
C GLY A 125 -10.14 6.94 15.05
N LEU A 126 -9.21 6.46 14.20
CA LEU A 126 -9.01 5.03 13.96
C LEU A 126 -7.97 4.46 14.93
N ALA A 127 -7.92 3.13 15.06
CA ALA A 127 -6.81 2.47 15.74
C ALA A 127 -5.49 2.82 15.03
N ARG A 128 -4.47 3.18 15.81
CA ARG A 128 -3.13 3.55 15.30
C ARG A 128 -2.61 2.50 14.34
N GLU A 129 -2.51 1.27 14.83
CA GLU A 129 -2.09 0.12 14.04
C GLU A 129 -3.29 -0.45 13.26
N PRO A 130 -3.18 -0.63 11.93
CA PRO A 130 -4.16 -1.38 11.16
C PRO A 130 -4.18 -2.87 11.58
N GLU A 131 -5.26 -3.58 11.26
CA GLU A 131 -5.41 -5.03 11.55
C GLU A 131 -4.22 -5.85 11.02
N TRP A 132 -3.70 -5.48 9.84
CA TRP A 132 -2.47 -6.01 9.30
C TRP A 132 -1.43 -4.89 9.21
N PRO A 133 -0.24 -5.03 9.83
CA PRO A 133 0.78 -3.97 9.85
C PRO A 133 1.08 -3.42 8.46
N LEU A 134 1.51 -2.15 8.42
CA LEU A 134 1.81 -1.49 7.17
C LEU A 134 2.79 -2.32 6.33
N HIS A 135 2.40 -2.54 5.07
CA HIS A 135 3.17 -3.30 4.10
C HIS A 135 2.99 -2.67 2.73
N MET A 136 4.07 -2.68 1.95
CA MET A 136 4.03 -2.25 0.57
C MET A 136 3.74 -3.46 -0.31
N THR A 137 2.62 -3.42 -1.01
CA THR A 137 2.29 -4.40 -2.04
C THR A 137 3.10 -4.13 -3.29
N ILE A 138 3.96 -5.07 -3.65
CA ILE A 138 4.83 -4.99 -4.83
C ILE A 138 4.32 -5.81 -6.00
N GLY A 139 3.45 -6.79 -5.74
CA GLY A 139 2.96 -7.72 -6.77
C GLY A 139 1.95 -8.72 -6.24
N ASN A 140 1.40 -9.52 -7.15
CA ASN A 140 0.51 -10.63 -6.81
C ASN A 140 0.68 -11.81 -7.78
N LEU A 141 0.21 -12.99 -7.36
CA LEU A 141 0.29 -14.25 -8.12
C LEU A 141 -0.98 -14.55 -8.93
N LYS A 142 -1.97 -13.63 -8.95
CA LYS A 142 -3.27 -13.83 -9.59
C LYS A 142 -3.23 -13.51 -11.06
#